data_AF-A0A7C8FA42-F1
#
_entry.id   AF-A0A7C8FA42-F1
#
_cell.length_a   1.000
_cell.length_b   1.000
_cell.length_c   1.000
_cell.angle_alpha   90.00
_cell.angle_beta   90.00
_cell.angle_gamma   90.00
#
_symmetry.space_group_name_H-M   'P 1'
#
loop_
_entity.id
_entity.type
_entity.pdbx_description
1 polymer ?
#
loop_
_entity_poly.entity_id
_entity_poly.type
_entity_poly.pdbx_seq_one_letter_code
_entity_poly.pdbx_strand_id
1 'polypeptide(L)'
;MNSRKKHSRLAGLLGGTLFVAASFLATGAMAAGLSPDDCIKCHEKPPQDINSNGGAHKSKVSCIDCHAGHAPKKIGNIPQCSQCHEGKAHFKLQGCLNCHTNPHTPKVITIGSNLTEPCLTCHTEQMAQLQQNKSKHTAVACSTCHRERHGLIPDCSHCHSPHVEGQTTKDCLTCHKAHMPLQVTYPDTTSSKLCAACHDDVYKMITANPAKHSKIACAACHQAKHKMIPKCQGCHGEHPHPAQMHAKFPQCGQCHGIAHNLNK
;
A
#
# COMPACT_ATOMS: atom_id res chain seq x y z
N MET A 1 22.52 111.26 -46.65
CA MET A 1 21.83 111.77 -47.86
C MET A 1 20.93 110.66 -48.38
N ASN A 2 19.61 110.90 -48.43
CA ASN A 2 18.55 110.27 -49.26
C ASN A 2 18.59 108.75 -49.56
N SER A 3 17.50 107.98 -49.58
CA SER A 3 16.07 108.23 -49.40
C SER A 3 15.38 106.84 -49.41
N ARG A 4 14.23 106.78 -48.75
CA ARG A 4 13.26 105.68 -48.70
C ARG A 4 12.86 105.17 -50.10
N LYS A 5 12.42 103.91 -50.18
CA LYS A 5 11.09 103.56 -50.75
C LYS A 5 10.58 102.20 -50.27
N LYS A 6 9.28 102.21 -49.93
CA LYS A 6 8.42 101.13 -49.41
C LYS A 6 7.78 100.34 -50.56
N HIS A 7 6.98 99.35 -50.15
CA HIS A 7 5.88 98.62 -50.83
C HIS A 7 6.28 97.21 -51.29
N SER A 8 5.48 96.16 -51.17
CA SER A 8 4.25 95.86 -50.42
C SER A 8 4.02 94.34 -50.57
N ARG A 9 3.54 93.72 -49.49
CA ARG A 9 2.83 92.43 -49.33
C ARG A 9 2.53 91.59 -50.59
N LEU A 10 2.80 90.28 -50.49
CA LEU A 10 1.78 89.27 -50.80
C LEU A 10 1.98 88.01 -49.94
N ALA A 11 0.92 87.62 -49.24
CA ALA A 11 0.80 86.39 -48.48
C ALA A 11 0.35 85.26 -49.42
N GLY A 12 0.90 84.07 -49.22
CA GLY A 12 0.50 82.84 -49.92
C GLY A 12 0.76 81.64 -49.03
N LEU A 13 -0.19 81.34 -48.15
CA LEU A 13 -0.36 80.03 -47.51
C LEU A 13 -0.98 79.08 -48.55
N LEU A 14 -0.48 77.84 -48.65
CA LEU A 14 -1.14 76.59 -49.09
C LEU A 14 0.02 75.60 -49.33
N GLY A 15 0.33 74.68 -48.41
CA GLY A 15 -0.49 73.49 -48.19
C GLY A 15 0.22 72.28 -48.80
N GLY A 16 1.44 71.98 -48.34
CA GLY A 16 2.22 70.81 -48.75
C GLY A 16 1.93 69.63 -47.84
N THR A 17 1.15 68.68 -48.33
CA THR A 17 0.79 67.40 -47.69
C THR A 17 2.02 66.55 -47.44
N LEU A 18 2.47 66.51 -46.18
CA LEU A 18 3.46 65.55 -45.71
C LEU A 18 2.75 64.19 -45.52
N PHE A 19 2.81 63.34 -46.55
CA PHE A 19 2.40 61.93 -46.45
C PHE A 19 3.36 61.22 -45.48
N VAL A 20 2.97 61.14 -44.21
CA VAL A 20 3.57 60.20 -43.26
C VAL A 20 3.03 58.82 -43.62
N ALA A 21 3.82 58.07 -44.38
CA ALA A 21 3.58 56.64 -44.57
C ALA A 21 3.74 55.95 -43.20
N ALA A 22 2.63 55.78 -42.49
CA ALA A 22 2.57 54.91 -41.33
C ALA A 22 2.76 53.48 -41.83
N SER A 23 3.99 52.99 -41.76
CA SER A 23 4.31 51.58 -41.92
C SER A 23 3.60 50.80 -40.80
N PHE A 24 2.39 50.33 -41.08
CA PHE A 24 1.74 49.31 -40.28
C PHE A 24 2.55 48.02 -40.44
N LEU A 25 3.48 47.81 -39.50
CA LEU A 25 3.98 46.47 -39.20
C LEU A 25 2.79 45.69 -38.64
N ALA A 26 2.08 45.00 -39.53
CA ALA A 26 1.19 43.93 -39.13
C ALA A 26 2.07 42.85 -38.49
N THR A 27 2.21 42.90 -37.17
CA THR A 27 2.65 41.77 -36.38
C THR A 27 1.60 40.69 -36.59
N GLY A 28 1.88 39.76 -37.49
CA GLY A 28 1.09 38.54 -37.60
C GLY A 28 1.07 37.90 -36.23
N ALA A 29 -0.08 37.98 -35.55
CA ALA A 29 -0.30 37.29 -34.29
C ALA A 29 -0.05 35.81 -34.58
N MET A 30 1.12 35.31 -34.17
CA MET A 30 1.34 33.88 -34.11
C MET A 30 0.18 33.32 -33.32
N ALA A 31 -0.58 32.41 -33.93
CA ALA A 31 -1.66 31.72 -33.23
C ALA A 31 -1.05 31.10 -31.98
N ALA A 32 -1.28 31.72 -30.82
CA ALA A 32 -0.68 31.30 -29.58
C ALA A 32 -1.14 29.86 -29.31
N GLY A 33 -0.20 28.92 -29.31
CA GLY A 33 -0.47 27.56 -28.85
C GLY A 33 -0.87 27.59 -27.38
N LEU A 34 -1.71 26.64 -26.97
CA LEU A 34 -2.10 26.50 -25.57
C LEU A 34 -0.86 26.28 -24.69
N SER A 35 -0.75 27.06 -23.62
CA SER A 35 0.19 26.83 -22.51
C SER A 35 -0.44 25.84 -21.50
N PRO A 36 0.34 25.09 -20.70
CA PRO A 36 -0.20 24.31 -19.59
C PRO A 36 -1.12 25.10 -18.63
N ASP A 37 -0.84 26.40 -18.44
CA ASP A 37 -1.65 27.27 -17.57
C ASP A 37 -3.02 27.61 -18.17
N ASP A 38 -3.21 27.44 -19.48
CA ASP A 38 -4.49 27.67 -20.13
C ASP A 38 -5.48 26.53 -19.87
N CYS A 39 -4.99 25.33 -19.55
CA CYS A 39 -5.82 24.13 -19.42
C CYS A 39 -6.88 24.28 -18.31
N ILE A 40 -6.53 24.90 -17.18
CA ILE A 40 -7.45 25.07 -16.04
C ILE A 40 -8.63 25.98 -16.36
N LYS A 41 -8.51 26.87 -17.36
CA LYS A 41 -9.59 27.79 -17.75
C LYS A 41 -10.82 27.07 -18.30
N CYS A 42 -10.66 25.83 -18.77
CA CYS A 42 -11.76 25.00 -19.29
C CYS A 42 -11.83 23.61 -18.63
N HIS A 43 -10.71 23.07 -18.16
CA HIS A 43 -10.61 21.79 -17.48
C HIS A 43 -10.25 22.01 -16.03
N GLU A 44 -11.24 22.26 -15.17
CA GLU A 44 -10.99 22.51 -13.75
C GLU A 44 -10.59 21.24 -12.99
N LYS A 45 -11.24 20.11 -13.32
CA LYS A 45 -11.07 18.85 -12.58
C LYS A 45 -9.67 18.22 -12.74
N PRO A 46 -9.10 18.04 -13.94
CA PRO A 46 -7.79 17.40 -14.09
C PRO A 46 -6.64 18.10 -13.33
N PRO A 47 -6.46 19.43 -13.41
CA PRO A 47 -5.48 20.14 -12.60
C PRO A 47 -5.71 19.99 -11.10
N GLN A 48 -6.97 20.01 -10.63
CA GLN A 48 -7.30 19.76 -9.23
C GLN A 48 -6.91 18.33 -8.80
N ASP A 49 -7.28 17.33 -9.60
CA ASP A 49 -6.93 15.92 -9.38
C ASP A 49 -5.39 15.73 -9.30
N ILE A 50 -4.63 16.34 -10.22
CA ILE A 50 -3.15 16.33 -10.19
C ILE A 50 -2.62 17.01 -8.93
N ASN A 51 -3.18 18.16 -8.57
CA ASN A 51 -2.71 18.92 -7.40
C ASN A 51 -2.90 18.12 -6.11
N SER A 52 -4.04 17.43 -5.98
CA SER A 52 -4.39 16.61 -4.82
C SER A 52 -3.67 15.26 -4.79
N ASN A 53 -3.58 14.55 -5.93
CA ASN A 53 -3.17 13.14 -5.97
C ASN A 53 -2.28 12.75 -7.18
N GLY A 54 -1.71 13.72 -7.90
CA GLY A 54 -0.91 13.49 -9.12
C GLY A 54 0.44 12.83 -8.90
N GLY A 55 0.96 12.83 -7.67
CA GLY A 55 2.29 12.29 -7.38
C GLY A 55 3.36 12.94 -8.25
N ALA A 56 4.14 12.15 -8.99
CA ALA A 56 5.17 12.67 -9.88
C ALA A 56 4.60 13.47 -11.06
N HIS A 57 3.34 13.25 -11.45
CA HIS A 57 2.70 14.01 -12.53
C HIS A 57 2.51 15.49 -12.19
N LYS A 58 2.63 15.86 -10.91
CA LYS A 58 2.55 17.26 -10.47
C LYS A 58 3.77 18.09 -10.86
N SER A 59 4.93 17.46 -11.07
CA SER A 59 6.20 18.18 -11.22
C SER A 59 7.17 17.63 -12.26
N LYS A 60 6.92 16.43 -12.80
CA LYS A 60 7.80 15.78 -13.78
C LYS A 60 7.27 15.81 -15.21
N VAL A 61 5.99 16.13 -15.37
CA VAL A 61 5.33 16.32 -16.66
C VAL A 61 4.35 17.49 -16.53
N SER A 62 4.00 18.09 -17.64
CA SER A 62 2.99 19.12 -17.81
C SER A 62 1.80 18.59 -18.61
N CYS A 63 0.75 19.41 -18.73
CA CYS A 63 -0.44 19.04 -19.49
C CYS A 63 -0.12 18.65 -20.95
N ILE A 64 0.82 19.37 -21.57
CA ILE A 64 1.17 19.18 -23.00
C ILE A 64 2.16 18.04 -23.23
N ASP A 65 2.87 17.59 -22.20
CA ASP A 65 3.75 16.41 -22.28
C ASP A 65 2.93 15.12 -22.43
N CYS A 66 1.70 15.12 -21.91
CA CYS A 66 0.74 14.02 -22.09
C CYS A 66 -0.29 14.33 -23.19
N HIS A 67 -0.75 15.57 -23.34
CA HIS A 67 -1.73 15.93 -24.36
C HIS A 67 -1.07 16.69 -25.51
N ALA A 68 -0.55 15.97 -26.50
CA ALA A 68 0.19 16.52 -27.63
C ALA A 68 -0.68 17.27 -28.67
N GLY A 69 -1.87 17.76 -28.29
CA GLY A 69 -2.81 18.52 -29.11
C GLY A 69 -4.17 18.68 -28.42
N HIS A 70 -5.16 19.25 -29.09
CA HIS A 70 -6.50 19.45 -28.53
C HIS A 70 -7.59 19.14 -29.57
N ALA A 71 -8.74 18.64 -29.14
CA ALA A 71 -9.87 18.39 -30.03
C ALA A 71 -10.49 19.72 -30.53
N PRO A 72 -11.04 19.77 -31.76
CA PRO A 72 -11.13 18.69 -32.74
C PRO A 72 -9.85 18.47 -33.57
N LYS A 73 -8.86 19.36 -33.46
CA LYS A 73 -7.64 19.34 -34.31
C LYS A 73 -6.79 18.07 -34.13
N LYS A 74 -6.80 17.47 -32.94
CA LYS A 74 -6.12 16.20 -32.65
C LYS A 74 -6.94 15.36 -31.66
N ILE A 75 -7.48 14.26 -32.13
CA ILE A 75 -8.13 13.22 -31.33
C ILE A 75 -7.09 12.15 -31.00
N GLY A 76 -7.17 11.50 -29.83
CA GLY A 76 -6.19 10.49 -29.43
C GLY A 76 -4.79 11.07 -29.19
N ASN A 77 -4.73 12.21 -28.48
CA ASN A 77 -3.52 12.97 -28.23
C ASN A 77 -2.66 12.47 -27.04
N ILE A 78 -3.11 11.40 -26.36
CA ILE A 78 -2.46 10.83 -25.17
C ILE A 78 -1.47 9.73 -25.59
N PRO A 79 -0.18 9.79 -25.21
CA PRO A 79 0.79 8.75 -25.49
C PRO A 79 0.49 7.47 -24.71
N GLN A 80 1.09 6.36 -25.13
CA GLN A 80 1.04 5.13 -24.34
C GLN A 80 1.80 5.31 -23.03
N CYS A 81 1.26 4.75 -21.93
CA CYS A 81 1.89 4.83 -20.61
C CYS A 81 3.33 4.31 -20.62
N SER A 82 3.61 3.26 -21.40
CA SER A 82 4.93 2.63 -21.56
C SER A 82 6.00 3.54 -22.17
N GLN A 83 5.63 4.69 -22.76
CA GLN A 83 6.62 5.64 -23.27
C GLN A 83 7.37 6.37 -22.15
N CYS A 84 6.82 6.39 -20.94
CA CYS A 84 7.45 7.03 -19.77
C CYS A 84 7.54 6.10 -18.55
N HIS A 85 6.64 5.11 -18.44
CA HIS A 85 6.63 4.13 -17.37
C HIS A 85 7.31 2.84 -17.81
N GLU A 86 8.54 2.61 -17.32
CA GLU A 86 9.37 1.47 -17.72
C GLU A 86 10.26 0.94 -16.58
N GLY A 87 11.02 -0.13 -16.85
CA GLY A 87 12.06 -0.64 -15.95
C GLY A 87 11.59 -1.53 -14.80
N LYS A 88 10.29 -1.76 -14.63
CA LYS A 88 9.72 -2.68 -13.62
C LYS A 88 8.71 -3.63 -14.23
N ALA A 89 8.55 -4.82 -13.64
CA ALA A 89 7.59 -5.83 -14.09
C ALA A 89 6.15 -5.28 -14.17
N HIS A 90 5.77 -4.43 -13.20
CA HIS A 90 4.47 -3.75 -13.18
C HIS A 90 4.17 -2.98 -14.47
N PHE A 91 5.16 -2.29 -15.03
CA PHE A 91 4.96 -1.47 -16.23
C PHE A 91 4.90 -2.29 -17.54
N LYS A 92 5.14 -3.60 -17.47
CA LYS A 92 4.93 -4.53 -18.60
C LYS A 92 3.48 -5.02 -18.68
N LEU A 93 2.69 -4.80 -17.63
CA LEU A 93 1.27 -5.16 -17.62
C LEU A 93 0.51 -4.40 -18.70
N GLN A 94 -0.52 -5.05 -19.23
CA GLN A 94 -1.42 -4.44 -20.21
C GLN A 94 -2.70 -3.96 -19.51
N GLY A 95 -3.42 -3.03 -20.13
CA GLY A 95 -4.69 -2.52 -19.60
C GLY A 95 -4.52 -1.70 -18.31
N CYS A 96 -3.60 -0.73 -18.31
CA CYS A 96 -3.29 0.12 -17.16
C CYS A 96 -4.54 0.74 -16.51
N LEU A 97 -5.51 1.13 -17.35
CA LEU A 97 -6.75 1.78 -16.93
C LEU A 97 -7.73 0.84 -16.21
N ASN A 98 -7.47 -0.48 -16.17
CA ASN A 98 -8.26 -1.43 -15.39
C ASN A 98 -8.13 -1.18 -13.88
N CYS A 99 -7.00 -0.61 -13.45
CA CYS A 99 -6.76 -0.22 -12.06
C CYS A 99 -6.57 1.30 -11.93
N HIS A 100 -5.82 1.90 -12.85
CA HIS A 100 -5.55 3.34 -12.88
C HIS A 100 -6.62 4.08 -13.66
N THR A 101 -7.85 4.13 -13.14
CA THR A 101 -9.01 4.73 -13.83
C THR A 101 -8.86 6.22 -14.12
N ASN A 102 -7.98 6.92 -13.39
CA ASN A 102 -7.66 8.32 -13.62
C ASN A 102 -6.12 8.52 -13.70
N PRO A 103 -5.56 8.77 -14.90
CA PRO A 103 -4.12 9.05 -15.08
C PRO A 103 -3.62 10.31 -14.35
N HIS A 104 -4.53 11.22 -13.97
CA HIS A 104 -4.22 12.41 -13.18
C HIS A 104 -4.05 12.11 -11.69
N THR A 105 -4.49 10.94 -11.22
CA THR A 105 -4.33 10.47 -9.84
C THR A 105 -3.73 9.07 -9.82
N PRO A 106 -2.49 8.88 -10.34
CA PRO A 106 -1.97 7.54 -10.67
C PRO A 106 -1.86 6.59 -9.47
N LYS A 107 -1.81 7.10 -8.23
CA LYS A 107 -1.76 6.26 -7.02
C LYS A 107 -3.14 5.94 -6.42
N VAL A 108 -4.18 6.63 -6.88
CA VAL A 108 -5.57 6.35 -6.50
C VAL A 108 -6.10 5.35 -7.50
N ILE A 109 -6.09 4.08 -7.11
CA ILE A 109 -6.47 2.97 -8.00
C ILE A 109 -7.72 2.27 -7.48
N THR A 110 -8.49 1.73 -8.41
CA THR A 110 -9.58 0.80 -8.13
C THR A 110 -9.07 -0.62 -8.28
N ILE A 111 -9.41 -1.50 -7.35
CA ILE A 111 -9.04 -2.91 -7.45
C ILE A 111 -10.23 -3.69 -7.99
N GLY A 112 -10.05 -4.35 -9.14
CA GLY A 112 -11.04 -5.25 -9.72
C GLY A 112 -11.16 -6.57 -8.96
N SER A 113 -12.20 -7.33 -9.25
CA SER A 113 -12.40 -8.66 -8.67
C SER A 113 -11.48 -9.71 -9.29
N ASN A 114 -11.17 -10.75 -8.52
CA ASN A 114 -10.43 -11.94 -8.95
C ASN A 114 -9.02 -11.65 -9.55
N LEU A 115 -8.28 -10.71 -8.96
CA LEU A 115 -6.93 -10.34 -9.37
C LEU A 115 -5.88 -10.98 -8.46
N THR A 116 -4.88 -11.60 -9.10
CA THR A 116 -3.67 -12.13 -8.43
C THR A 116 -2.42 -11.68 -9.18
N GLU A 117 -2.29 -12.06 -10.46
CA GLU A 117 -1.07 -11.83 -11.24
C GLU A 117 -0.55 -10.38 -11.24
N PRO A 118 -1.39 -9.34 -11.43
CA PRO A 118 -0.90 -7.96 -11.38
C PRO A 118 -0.29 -7.56 -10.02
N CYS A 119 -0.78 -8.14 -8.93
CA CYS A 119 -0.27 -7.87 -7.58
C CYS A 119 1.15 -8.44 -7.40
N LEU A 120 1.43 -9.56 -8.05
CA LEU A 120 2.69 -10.30 -7.93
C LEU A 120 3.88 -9.60 -8.58
N THR A 121 3.65 -8.57 -9.41
CA THR A 121 4.75 -7.77 -9.96
C THR A 121 5.52 -7.01 -8.87
N CYS A 122 4.93 -6.84 -7.69
CA CYS A 122 5.54 -6.18 -6.53
C CYS A 122 5.45 -7.04 -5.24
N HIS A 123 4.36 -7.78 -5.03
CA HIS A 123 4.10 -8.58 -3.83
C HIS A 123 4.62 -10.02 -3.95
N THR A 124 5.90 -10.18 -4.28
CA THR A 124 6.52 -11.50 -4.49
C THR A 124 6.66 -12.30 -3.19
N GLU A 125 6.93 -11.62 -2.07
CA GLU A 125 7.08 -12.27 -0.77
C GLU A 125 5.77 -12.91 -0.30
N GLN A 126 4.65 -12.18 -0.40
CA GLN A 126 3.34 -12.68 0.00
C GLN A 126 2.95 -13.92 -0.80
N MET A 127 3.27 -13.95 -2.10
CA MET A 127 3.11 -15.14 -2.93
C MET A 127 3.99 -16.29 -2.47
N ALA A 128 5.27 -16.03 -2.20
CA ALA A 128 6.18 -17.05 -1.69
C ALA A 128 5.67 -17.66 -0.37
N GLN A 129 5.16 -16.82 0.54
CA GLN A 129 4.57 -17.26 1.81
C GLN A 129 3.37 -18.19 1.58
N LEU A 130 2.42 -17.83 0.71
CA LEU A 130 1.23 -18.63 0.38
C LEU A 130 1.57 -19.95 -0.34
N GLN A 131 2.60 -19.96 -1.18
CA GLN A 131 3.03 -21.16 -1.90
C GLN A 131 3.78 -22.14 -1.00
N GLN A 132 4.65 -21.62 -0.12
CA GLN A 132 5.39 -22.43 0.85
C GLN A 132 4.51 -22.94 1.99
N ASN A 133 3.45 -22.20 2.34
CA ASN A 133 2.54 -22.50 3.44
C ASN A 133 1.10 -22.68 2.92
N LYS A 134 0.90 -23.72 2.11
CA LYS A 134 -0.38 -23.98 1.45
C LYS A 134 -1.53 -24.04 2.45
N SER A 135 -2.58 -23.29 2.15
CA SER A 135 -3.83 -23.26 2.92
C SER A 135 -4.99 -22.92 1.99
N LYS A 136 -6.21 -22.79 2.52
CA LYS A 136 -7.35 -22.28 1.73
C LYS A 136 -7.09 -20.90 1.13
N HIS A 137 -6.22 -20.08 1.75
CA HIS A 137 -5.87 -18.76 1.22
C HIS A 137 -5.03 -18.84 -0.06
N THR A 138 -4.34 -19.95 -0.33
CA THR A 138 -3.58 -20.13 -1.58
C THR A 138 -4.51 -20.23 -2.80
N ALA A 139 -5.78 -20.59 -2.60
CA ALA A 139 -6.77 -20.76 -3.66
C ALA A 139 -7.66 -19.53 -3.87
N VAL A 140 -7.49 -18.45 -3.10
CA VAL A 140 -8.27 -17.22 -3.25
C VAL A 140 -7.43 -16.13 -3.93
N ALA A 141 -8.05 -15.36 -4.81
CA ALA A 141 -7.38 -14.23 -5.43
C ALA A 141 -7.02 -13.14 -4.40
N CYS A 142 -5.94 -12.39 -4.63
CA CYS A 142 -5.52 -11.32 -3.73
C CYS A 142 -6.63 -10.27 -3.52
N SER A 143 -7.32 -9.91 -4.60
CA SER A 143 -8.44 -8.96 -4.55
C SER A 143 -9.74 -9.54 -3.98
N THR A 144 -9.75 -10.79 -3.52
CA THR A 144 -10.86 -11.34 -2.71
C THR A 144 -10.84 -10.77 -1.30
N CYS A 145 -9.67 -10.38 -0.79
CA CYS A 145 -9.56 -9.74 0.52
C CYS A 145 -9.17 -8.26 0.39
N HIS A 146 -8.26 -7.93 -0.52
CA HIS A 146 -7.79 -6.56 -0.75
C HIS A 146 -8.66 -5.82 -1.79
N ARG A 147 -9.94 -5.58 -1.46
CA ARG A 147 -10.96 -5.15 -2.46
C ARG A 147 -11.08 -3.65 -2.69
N GLU A 148 -10.90 -2.84 -1.64
CA GLU A 148 -11.36 -1.44 -1.69
C GLU A 148 -10.30 -0.48 -2.23
N ARG A 149 -9.06 -0.63 -1.75
CA ARG A 149 -7.94 0.22 -2.13
C ARG A 149 -6.63 -0.52 -1.95
N HIS A 150 -5.64 -0.10 -2.72
CA HIS A 150 -4.28 -0.58 -2.54
C HIS A 150 -3.75 -0.24 -1.14
N GLY A 151 -3.11 -1.22 -0.49
CA GLY A 151 -2.60 -1.09 0.88
C GLY A 151 -3.64 -1.27 2.00
N LEU A 152 -4.89 -1.60 1.68
CA LEU A 152 -5.87 -2.00 2.71
C LEU A 152 -5.43 -3.31 3.38
N ILE A 153 -5.42 -3.34 4.72
CA ILE A 153 -5.35 -4.59 5.49
C ILE A 153 -6.79 -5.02 5.78
N PRO A 154 -7.26 -6.15 5.25
CA PRO A 154 -8.65 -6.59 5.43
C PRO A 154 -8.89 -7.05 6.86
N ASP A 155 -10.13 -6.89 7.32
CA ASP A 155 -10.55 -7.50 8.58
C ASP A 155 -10.75 -9.01 8.39
N CYS A 156 -10.08 -9.81 9.23
CA CYS A 156 -10.24 -11.26 9.24
C CYS A 156 -11.67 -11.68 9.58
N SER A 157 -12.38 -10.87 10.38
CA SER A 157 -13.73 -11.16 10.88
C SER A 157 -14.79 -11.25 9.77
N HIS A 158 -14.52 -10.69 8.59
CA HIS A 158 -15.41 -10.79 7.43
C HIS A 158 -15.64 -12.23 6.96
N CYS A 159 -14.74 -13.16 7.28
CA CYS A 159 -14.87 -14.58 6.90
C CYS A 159 -14.58 -15.54 8.05
N HIS A 160 -13.85 -15.12 9.08
CA HIS A 160 -13.44 -15.97 10.20
C HIS A 160 -14.08 -15.53 11.51
N SER A 161 -14.66 -16.48 12.25
CA SER A 161 -15.10 -16.22 13.62
C SER A 161 -13.89 -16.12 14.56
N PRO A 162 -13.91 -15.18 15.52
CA PRO A 162 -12.84 -15.08 16.51
C PRO A 162 -12.87 -16.27 17.49
N HIS A 163 -11.74 -16.54 18.12
CA HIS A 163 -11.62 -17.58 19.17
C HIS A 163 -12.13 -17.09 20.52
N VAL A 164 -12.04 -15.78 20.77
CA VAL A 164 -12.55 -15.11 21.97
C VAL A 164 -13.41 -13.92 21.54
N GLU A 165 -14.52 -13.72 22.23
CA GLU A 165 -15.40 -12.58 21.96
C GLU A 165 -14.63 -11.26 22.01
N GLY A 166 -14.86 -10.40 21.02
CA GLY A 166 -14.22 -9.09 20.92
C GLY A 166 -12.80 -9.08 20.36
N GLN A 167 -12.23 -10.23 19.93
CA GLN A 167 -10.93 -10.22 19.25
C GLN A 167 -10.97 -9.39 17.96
N THR A 168 -9.96 -8.54 17.81
CA THR A 168 -9.73 -7.72 16.62
C THR A 168 -8.75 -8.41 15.68
N THR A 169 -8.64 -7.92 14.43
CA THR A 169 -7.60 -8.37 13.49
C THR A 169 -6.19 -8.27 14.08
N LYS A 170 -5.90 -7.26 14.91
CA LYS A 170 -4.60 -7.12 15.58
C LYS A 170 -4.33 -8.29 16.54
N ASP A 171 -5.36 -8.75 17.24
CA ASP A 171 -5.25 -9.89 18.16
C ASP A 171 -5.02 -11.18 17.36
N CYS A 172 -5.74 -11.38 16.25
CA CYS A 172 -5.50 -12.50 15.33
C CYS A 172 -4.04 -12.54 14.86
N LEU A 173 -3.49 -11.38 14.50
CA LEU A 173 -2.11 -11.22 14.00
C LEU A 173 -1.03 -11.47 15.06
N THR A 174 -1.40 -11.58 16.34
CA THR A 174 -0.46 -11.98 17.40
C THR A 174 -0.03 -13.44 17.23
N CYS A 175 -0.91 -14.28 16.68
CA CYS A 175 -0.71 -15.71 16.54
C CYS A 175 -0.63 -16.17 15.08
N HIS A 176 -1.45 -15.58 14.20
CA HIS A 176 -1.58 -15.94 12.80
C HIS A 176 -0.92 -14.91 11.89
N LYS A 177 -0.41 -15.35 10.75
CA LYS A 177 -0.03 -14.44 9.65
C LYS A 177 -0.99 -14.66 8.48
N ALA A 178 -1.49 -13.58 7.88
CA ALA A 178 -2.52 -13.65 6.82
C ALA A 178 -2.14 -14.56 5.63
N HIS A 179 -0.86 -14.57 5.23
CA HIS A 179 -0.34 -15.36 4.11
C HIS A 179 0.33 -16.68 4.53
N MET A 180 0.30 -17.02 5.82
CA MET A 180 0.72 -18.33 6.33
C MET A 180 -0.09 -18.71 7.59
N PRO A 181 -1.44 -18.74 7.51
CA PRO A 181 -2.29 -18.76 8.70
C PRO A 181 -2.15 -20.02 9.57
N LEU A 182 -1.61 -21.11 9.01
CA LEU A 182 -1.35 -22.36 9.73
C LEU A 182 -0.03 -22.36 10.51
N GLN A 183 0.89 -21.43 10.22
CA GLN A 183 2.15 -21.27 10.95
C GLN A 183 1.91 -20.41 12.18
N VAL A 184 1.28 -21.01 13.20
CA VAL A 184 0.90 -20.31 14.43
C VAL A 184 2.13 -20.08 15.29
N THR A 185 2.49 -18.82 15.48
CA THR A 185 3.62 -18.35 16.29
C THR A 185 3.18 -17.22 17.19
N TYR A 186 3.69 -17.14 18.40
CA TYR A 186 3.26 -16.14 19.38
C TYR A 186 4.42 -15.74 20.30
N PRO A 187 4.40 -14.51 20.86
CA PRO A 187 5.41 -14.08 21.82
C PRO A 187 5.30 -14.83 23.14
N ASP A 188 6.39 -14.85 23.90
CA ASP A 188 6.46 -15.38 25.27
C ASP A 188 5.53 -14.66 26.26
N THR A 189 5.19 -13.40 25.95
CA THR A 189 4.25 -12.55 26.71
C THR A 189 2.77 -12.88 26.45
N THR A 190 2.45 -13.84 25.57
CA THR A 190 1.06 -14.23 25.29
C THR A 190 0.37 -14.78 26.54
N SER A 191 -0.77 -14.20 26.88
CA SER A 191 -1.57 -14.61 28.04
C SER A 191 -2.11 -16.04 27.89
N SER A 192 -1.98 -16.86 28.94
CA SER A 192 -2.56 -18.21 29.02
C SER A 192 -4.08 -18.24 28.78
N LYS A 193 -4.79 -17.13 29.06
CA LYS A 193 -6.24 -17.01 28.79
C LYS A 193 -6.57 -17.11 27.30
N LEU A 194 -5.68 -16.63 26.43
CA LEU A 194 -5.86 -16.75 24.98
C LEU A 194 -5.72 -18.21 24.52
N CYS A 195 -4.89 -19.00 25.20
CA CYS A 195 -4.77 -20.44 24.95
C CYS A 195 -6.03 -21.20 25.40
N ALA A 196 -6.68 -20.75 26.48
CA ALA A 196 -7.89 -21.37 27.02
C ALA A 196 -9.08 -21.33 26.05
N ALA A 197 -9.07 -20.43 25.06
CA ALA A 197 -10.07 -20.40 24.00
C ALA A 197 -10.19 -21.74 23.23
N CYS A 198 -9.07 -22.46 23.10
CA CYS A 198 -9.03 -23.80 22.51
C CYS A 198 -8.65 -24.90 23.53
N HIS A 199 -7.98 -24.53 24.62
CA HIS A 199 -7.42 -25.44 25.63
C HIS A 199 -8.05 -25.22 27.02
N ASP A 200 -9.36 -25.05 27.09
CA ASP A 200 -10.09 -24.75 28.32
C ASP A 200 -9.86 -25.81 29.42
N ASP A 201 -9.97 -27.09 29.08
CA ASP A 201 -9.77 -28.19 30.04
C ASP A 201 -8.35 -28.20 30.62
N VAL A 202 -7.34 -27.96 29.77
CA VAL A 202 -5.94 -27.89 30.20
C VAL A 202 -5.70 -26.65 31.07
N TYR A 203 -6.30 -25.52 30.70
CA TYR A 203 -6.22 -24.29 31.47
C TYR A 203 -6.84 -24.47 32.86
N LYS A 204 -8.02 -25.10 32.95
CA LYS A 204 -8.66 -25.45 34.24
C LYS A 204 -7.83 -26.43 35.05
N MET A 205 -7.26 -27.44 34.41
CA MET A 205 -6.42 -28.46 35.06
C MET A 205 -5.17 -27.84 35.71
N ILE A 206 -4.42 -27.03 34.97
CA ILE A 206 -3.17 -26.44 35.50
C ILE A 206 -3.46 -25.36 36.55
N THR A 207 -4.54 -24.58 36.39
CA THR A 207 -4.90 -23.53 37.35
C THR A 207 -5.42 -24.10 38.67
N ALA A 208 -6.02 -25.29 38.66
CA ALA A 208 -6.44 -26.00 39.86
C ALA A 208 -5.30 -26.75 40.56
N ASN A 209 -4.17 -26.98 39.88
CA ASN A 209 -3.06 -27.75 40.45
C ASN A 209 -2.18 -26.86 41.39
N PRO A 210 -1.91 -27.30 42.64
CA PRO A 210 -1.15 -26.50 43.61
C PRO A 210 0.36 -26.42 43.32
N ALA A 211 0.88 -27.21 42.38
CA ALA A 211 2.29 -27.19 42.01
C ALA A 211 2.68 -25.85 41.36
N LYS A 212 3.97 -25.50 41.42
CA LYS A 212 4.50 -24.21 40.90
C LYS A 212 4.27 -24.01 39.40
N HIS A 213 4.00 -25.07 38.63
CA HIS A 213 3.69 -24.97 37.20
C HIS A 213 2.43 -24.13 36.92
N SER A 214 1.47 -24.06 37.86
CA SER A 214 0.29 -23.18 37.75
C SER A 214 0.62 -21.70 37.69
N LYS A 215 1.84 -21.31 38.11
CA LYS A 215 2.33 -19.93 38.07
C LYS A 215 3.09 -19.57 36.78
N ILE A 216 3.25 -20.53 35.87
CA ILE A 216 3.99 -20.34 34.63
C ILE A 216 3.00 -20.12 33.48
N ALA A 217 3.23 -19.09 32.67
CA ALA A 217 2.41 -18.83 31.49
C ALA A 217 2.58 -19.94 30.44
N CYS A 218 1.52 -20.24 29.69
CA CYS A 218 1.56 -21.26 28.64
C CYS A 218 2.69 -21.00 27.64
N ALA A 219 2.85 -19.73 27.22
CA ALA A 219 3.86 -19.32 26.23
C ALA A 219 5.30 -19.37 26.75
N ALA A 220 5.52 -19.32 28.07
CA ALA A 220 6.85 -19.49 28.65
C ALA A 220 7.35 -20.95 28.55
N CYS A 221 6.42 -21.91 28.57
CA CYS A 221 6.70 -23.33 28.41
C CYS A 221 6.63 -23.74 26.92
N HIS A 222 5.53 -23.42 26.25
CA HIS A 222 5.28 -23.71 24.82
C HIS A 222 5.80 -22.57 23.94
N GLN A 223 7.09 -22.32 23.99
CA GLN A 223 7.74 -21.15 23.37
C GLN A 223 7.61 -21.11 21.84
N ALA A 224 7.52 -19.87 21.34
CA ALA A 224 7.63 -19.42 19.95
C ALA A 224 6.58 -19.92 18.96
N LYS A 225 6.15 -21.19 19.05
CA LYS A 225 5.22 -21.78 18.08
C LYS A 225 4.27 -22.79 18.72
N HIS A 226 3.09 -22.85 18.14
CA HIS A 226 2.10 -23.84 18.51
C HIS A 226 2.63 -25.26 18.29
N LYS A 227 2.18 -26.21 19.12
CA LYS A 227 2.64 -27.62 19.18
C LYS A 227 4.11 -27.82 19.58
N MET A 228 4.84 -26.77 19.97
CA MET A 228 6.12 -26.96 20.65
C MET A 228 5.85 -27.54 22.04
N ILE A 229 6.43 -28.69 22.36
CA ILE A 229 6.36 -29.29 23.70
C ILE A 229 7.81 -29.39 24.22
N PRO A 230 8.17 -28.69 25.31
CA PRO A 230 9.52 -28.76 25.84
C PRO A 230 9.75 -30.09 26.57
N LYS A 231 11.02 -30.48 26.68
CA LYS A 231 11.43 -31.58 27.56
C LYS A 231 11.54 -31.06 29.00
N CYS A 232 11.18 -31.88 29.98
CA CYS A 232 11.28 -31.54 31.40
C CYS A 232 12.70 -31.08 31.79
N GLN A 233 13.70 -31.74 31.23
CA GLN A 233 15.13 -31.47 31.46
C GLN A 233 15.54 -30.05 31.04
N GLY A 234 14.81 -29.42 30.11
CA GLY A 234 15.08 -28.05 29.67
C GLY A 234 14.98 -27.02 30.80
N CYS A 235 14.27 -27.34 31.89
CA CYS A 235 14.19 -26.49 33.08
C CYS A 235 14.63 -27.20 34.36
N HIS A 236 14.48 -28.53 34.44
CA HIS A 236 14.79 -29.31 35.64
C HIS A 236 16.22 -29.89 35.67
N GLY A 237 17.01 -29.71 34.61
CA GLY A 237 18.34 -30.31 34.47
C GLY A 237 18.30 -31.77 33.99
N GLU A 238 19.46 -32.31 33.61
CA GLU A 238 19.54 -33.65 33.00
C GLU A 238 19.35 -34.81 33.98
N HIS A 239 19.75 -34.63 35.25
CA HIS A 239 19.74 -35.68 36.26
C HIS A 239 19.16 -35.21 37.60
N PRO A 240 17.85 -34.94 37.69
CA PRO A 240 17.20 -34.58 38.96
C PRO A 240 17.16 -35.76 39.97
N HIS A 241 17.51 -36.96 39.51
CA HIS A 241 17.51 -38.22 40.28
C HIS A 241 18.70 -39.09 39.85
N PRO A 242 19.06 -40.13 40.64
CA PRO A 242 20.12 -41.08 40.28
C PRO A 242 19.86 -41.81 38.95
N ALA A 243 20.94 -42.18 38.25
CA ALA A 243 20.86 -42.79 36.92
C ALA A 243 20.05 -44.09 36.87
N GLN A 244 20.05 -44.91 37.94
CA GLN A 244 19.26 -46.14 37.97
C GLN A 244 17.74 -45.87 37.90
N MET A 245 17.28 -44.74 38.46
CA MET A 245 15.86 -44.36 38.41
C MET A 245 15.45 -43.98 36.98
N HIS A 246 16.26 -43.18 36.29
CA HIS A 246 16.01 -42.82 34.88
C HIS A 246 16.11 -44.01 33.94
N ALA A 247 16.99 -44.99 34.23
CA ALA A 247 17.08 -46.22 33.46
C ALA A 247 15.82 -47.10 33.58
N LYS A 248 15.20 -47.13 34.78
CA LYS A 248 13.97 -47.91 35.03
C LYS A 248 12.70 -47.16 34.59
N PHE A 249 12.68 -45.84 34.73
CA PHE A 249 11.54 -44.96 34.43
C PHE A 249 11.97 -43.83 33.49
N PRO A 250 11.97 -44.07 32.16
CA PRO A 250 12.52 -43.11 31.20
C PRO A 250 11.64 -41.87 31.00
N GLN A 251 10.40 -41.88 31.47
CA GLN A 251 9.48 -40.74 31.38
C GLN A 251 9.11 -40.25 32.79
N CYS A 252 9.37 -38.98 33.06
CA CYS A 252 9.10 -38.35 34.36
C CYS A 252 7.63 -38.53 34.79
N GLY A 253 6.71 -38.52 33.81
CA GLY A 253 5.27 -38.63 34.07
C GLY A 253 4.79 -39.99 34.55
N GLN A 254 5.62 -41.03 34.51
CA GLN A 254 5.28 -42.34 35.10
C GLN A 254 5.10 -42.25 36.62
N CYS A 255 5.78 -41.29 37.27
CA CYS A 255 5.63 -41.03 38.70
C CYS A 255 5.04 -39.63 38.96
N HIS A 256 5.45 -38.62 38.20
CA HIS A 256 5.08 -37.22 38.46
C HIS A 256 3.83 -36.74 37.73
N GLY A 257 3.24 -37.51 36.81
CA GLY A 257 2.15 -37.04 35.95
C GLY A 257 2.61 -36.10 34.83
N ILE A 258 1.70 -35.32 34.27
CA ILE A 258 2.02 -34.36 33.20
C ILE A 258 2.30 -32.97 33.78
N ALA A 259 3.02 -32.12 33.05
CA ALA A 259 3.34 -30.76 33.51
C ALA A 259 2.10 -29.92 33.90
N HIS A 260 0.95 -30.20 33.27
CA HIS A 260 -0.33 -29.54 33.55
C HIS A 260 -1.07 -30.13 34.77
N ASN A 261 -0.68 -31.31 35.24
CA ASN A 261 -1.29 -31.99 36.37
C ASN A 261 -0.27 -32.89 37.06
N LEU A 262 0.62 -32.27 37.83
CA LEU A 262 1.62 -33.00 38.57
C LEU A 262 0.99 -33.70 39.78
N ASN A 263 1.44 -34.92 40.04
CA ASN A 263 1.08 -35.68 41.23
C ASN A 263 1.65 -34.98 42.48
N LYS A 264 0.89 -35.06 43.58
CA LYS A 264 1.33 -34.58 44.89
C LYS A 264 2.42 -35.48 45.47
#